data_AF-I4IXC6-F1
#
_entry.id   AF-I4IXC6-F1
#
_cell.length_a   1.000
_cell.length_b   1.000
_cell.length_c   1.000
_cell.angle_alpha   90.00
_cell.angle_beta   90.00
_cell.angle_gamma   90.00
#
_symmetry.space_group_name_H-M   'P 1'
#
loop_
_entity.id
_entity.type
_entity.pdbx_description
1 polymer ?
#
loop_
_entity_poly.entity_id
_entity_poly.type
_entity_poly.pdbx_seq_one_letter_code
_entity_poly.pdbx_strand_id
1 'polypeptide(L)'
;MLAYYVEWHLKQSLAALFFEDEEIDNSSLNVIKMSRSQSVQSKERKTQNQDNLPVHSFRTLLKDLETICLNRVERMIREGSYRFSKITRPISLQQKALDLLGVSLICSQ
;
A
#
# COMPACT_ATOMS: atom_id res chain seq x y z
N MET A 1 -20.10 -1.74 9.17
CA MET A 1 -19.45 -0.91 10.21
C MET A 1 -18.01 -1.33 10.54
N LEU A 2 -17.63 -2.62 10.46
CA LEU A 2 -16.24 -3.05 10.79
C LEU A 2 -15.16 -2.50 9.84
N ALA A 3 -15.42 -2.46 8.53
CA ALA A 3 -14.44 -2.03 7.54
C ALA A 3 -13.92 -0.60 7.79
N TYR A 4 -14.80 0.30 8.22
CA TYR A 4 -14.44 1.68 8.53
C TYR A 4 -13.53 1.78 9.77
N TYR A 5 -13.80 0.97 10.80
CA TYR A 5 -12.97 0.90 12.00
C TYR A 5 -11.56 0.37 11.70
N VAL A 6 -11.48 -0.68 10.87
CA VAL A 6 -10.20 -1.23 10.41
C VAL A 6 -9.44 -0.22 9.55
N GLU A 7 -10.12 0.44 8.60
CA GLU A 7 -9.52 1.49 7.78
C GLU A 7 -8.95 2.63 8.63
N TRP A 8 -9.73 3.11 9.60
CA TRP A 8 -9.27 4.16 10.50
C TRP A 8 -8.01 3.75 11.26
N HIS A 9 -7.99 2.53 11.83
CA HIS A 9 -6.83 2.03 12.57
C HIS A 9 -5.61 1.84 11.66
N LEU A 10 -5.79 1.34 10.44
CA LEU A 10 -4.72 1.21 9.47
C LEU A 10 -4.14 2.56 9.07
N LYS A 11 -4.98 3.57 8.88
CA LYS A 11 -4.53 4.95 8.59
C LYS A 11 -3.69 5.51 9.72
N GLN A 12 -4.09 5.29 10.97
CA GLN A 12 -3.32 5.72 12.14
C GLN A 12 -1.94 5.04 12.21
N SER A 13 -1.88 3.73 12.00
CA SER A 13 -0.60 3.00 12.00
C SER A 13 0.31 3.41 10.83
N LEU A 14 -0.26 3.78 9.69
CA LEU A 14 0.47 4.13 8.47
C LEU A 14 0.65 5.64 8.28
N ALA A 15 0.29 6.47 9.28
CA ALA A 15 0.32 7.92 9.20
C ALA A 15 1.67 8.48 8.73
N ALA A 16 2.77 7.87 9.16
CA ALA A 16 4.14 8.25 8.77
C ALA A 16 4.47 8.04 7.27
N LEU A 17 3.61 7.36 6.51
CA LEU A 17 3.73 7.19 5.06
C LEU A 17 2.84 8.14 4.27
N PHE A 18 1.81 8.70 4.90
CA PHE A 18 0.94 9.70 4.31
C PHE A 18 1.57 11.10 4.45
N PHE A 19 1.08 12.05 3.65
CA PHE A 19 1.55 13.44 3.71
C PHE A 19 1.14 14.08 5.05
N GLU A 20 1.83 15.14 5.48
CA GLU A 20 1.48 15.97 6.66
C GLU A 20 0.07 16.61 6.59
N ASP A 21 -0.68 16.39 5.50
CA ASP A 21 -1.93 17.08 5.18
C ASP A 21 -3.18 16.17 5.21
N GLU A 22 -3.09 14.95 5.75
CA GLU A 22 -4.29 14.25 6.24
C GLU A 22 -4.53 14.60 7.71
N GLU A 23 -4.66 15.90 8.01
CA GLU A 23 -5.55 16.29 9.10
C GLU A 23 -6.90 15.68 8.76
N ILE A 24 -7.31 14.68 9.56
CA ILE A 24 -8.63 14.06 9.46
C ILE A 24 -9.63 15.16 9.79
N ASP A 25 -10.05 15.90 8.77
CA ASP A 25 -11.14 16.84 8.91
C ASP A 25 -12.39 16.02 9.18
N ASN A 26 -12.67 15.84 10.47
CA ASN A 26 -13.94 15.37 11.00
C ASN A 26 -15.02 16.45 10.82
N SER A 27 -14.95 17.27 9.76
CA SER A 27 -16.04 18.13 9.37
C SER A 27 -16.87 17.39 8.31
N SER A 28 -18.01 16.90 8.80
CA SER A 28 -19.25 16.76 8.07
C SER A 28 -19.37 17.74 6.88
N LEU A 29 -18.95 17.35 5.69
CA LEU A 29 -19.14 18.16 4.48
C LEU A 29 -19.68 17.32 3.33
N ASN A 30 -21.02 17.29 3.36
CA ASN A 30 -21.90 17.48 2.22
C ASN A 30 -21.20 17.43 0.85
N VAL A 31 -21.50 16.37 0.12
CA VAL A 31 -21.13 16.15 -1.27
C VAL A 31 -21.63 17.32 -2.12
N ILE A 32 -20.76 18.25 -2.47
CA ILE A 32 -20.99 19.19 -3.57
C ILE A 32 -19.78 19.14 -4.50
N LYS A 33 -20.06 18.68 -5.72
CA LYS A 33 -19.14 18.54 -6.85
C LYS A 33 -18.27 19.78 -7.07
N MET A 34 -17.02 19.57 -7.47
CA MET A 34 -16.28 20.56 -8.25
C MET A 34 -15.53 19.89 -9.41
N SER A 35 -16.09 20.04 -10.61
CA SER A 35 -15.35 19.82 -11.87
C SER A 35 -14.20 20.81 -11.96
N ARG A 36 -12.97 20.34 -12.18
CA ARG A 36 -11.88 21.17 -12.71
C ARG A 36 -11.18 20.47 -13.87
N SER A 37 -11.58 20.92 -15.06
CA SER A 37 -10.81 21.34 -16.24
C SER A 37 -9.61 20.49 -16.74
N GLN A 38 -9.55 20.36 -18.08
CA GLN A 38 -8.58 19.63 -18.93
C GLN A 38 -7.09 20.04 -18.82
N SER A 39 -6.61 20.49 -17.66
CA SER A 39 -5.21 20.89 -17.45
C SER A 39 -4.42 19.92 -16.55
N VAL A 40 -4.91 18.69 -16.38
CA VAL A 40 -4.35 17.66 -15.48
C VAL A 40 -3.32 16.75 -16.18
N GLN A 41 -2.81 17.12 -17.36
CA GLN A 41 -1.79 16.33 -18.07
C GLN A 41 -0.34 16.79 -17.88
N SER A 42 -0.09 17.87 -17.11
CA SER A 42 1.28 18.42 -16.97
C SER A 42 1.69 18.72 -15.53
N LYS A 43 1.03 18.09 -14.54
CA LYS A 43 1.42 18.15 -13.13
C LYS A 43 1.69 16.75 -12.54
N GLU A 44 2.13 15.81 -13.38
CA GLU A 44 2.83 14.58 -12.96
C GLU A 44 4.25 14.87 -12.44
N ARG A 45 4.46 15.99 -11.76
CA ARG A 45 5.74 16.28 -11.11
C ARG A 45 5.65 15.82 -9.67
N LYS A 46 6.07 14.56 -9.49
CA LYS A 46 6.82 14.07 -8.32
C LYS A 46 6.48 14.79 -7.02
N THR A 47 5.32 14.49 -6.45
CA THR A 47 5.18 14.62 -5.01
C THR A 47 5.91 13.41 -4.45
N GLN A 48 7.15 13.62 -4.03
CA GLN A 48 7.94 12.66 -3.28
C GLN A 48 7.82 13.03 -1.79
N ASN A 49 7.63 12.05 -0.91
CA ASN A 49 7.71 12.27 0.54
C ASN A 49 9.17 12.61 0.92
N GLN A 50 9.44 13.08 2.15
CA GLN A 50 10.78 13.44 2.64
C GLN A 50 11.83 12.30 2.43
N ASP A 51 11.35 11.05 2.31
CA ASP A 51 12.13 9.85 1.99
C ASP A 51 12.26 9.52 0.49
N ASN A 52 11.95 10.45 -0.42
CA ASN A 52 11.96 10.26 -1.89
C ASN A 52 10.98 9.21 -2.45
N LEU A 53 10.06 8.70 -1.63
CA LEU A 53 9.05 7.73 -2.05
C LEU A 53 7.88 8.43 -2.76
N PRO A 54 7.25 7.82 -3.78
CA PRO A 54 6.07 8.39 -4.42
C PRO A 54 4.99 8.64 -3.37
N VAL A 55 4.21 9.72 -3.51
CA VAL A 55 3.12 10.00 -2.57
C VAL A 55 1.94 9.09 -2.84
N HIS A 56 1.52 8.32 -1.83
CA HIS A 56 0.42 7.38 -1.93
C HIS A 56 -0.79 7.89 -1.15
N SER A 57 -1.96 7.89 -1.79
CA SER A 57 -3.23 7.84 -1.05
C SER A 57 -3.34 6.48 -0.35
N PHE A 58 -4.17 6.36 0.70
CA PHE A 58 -4.44 5.07 1.35
C PHE A 58 -4.82 3.96 0.34
N ARG A 59 -5.63 4.29 -0.67
CA ARG A 59 -5.99 3.37 -1.76
C ARG A 59 -4.80 2.95 -2.62
N THR A 60 -3.88 3.86 -2.91
CA THR A 60 -2.69 3.55 -3.71
C THR A 60 -1.72 2.68 -2.90
N LEU A 61 -1.57 2.94 -1.60
CA LEU A 61 -0.75 2.12 -0.72
C LEU A 61 -1.30 0.69 -0.61
N LEU A 62 -2.63 0.53 -0.49
CA LEU A 62 -3.26 -0.79 -0.50
C LEU A 62 -3.03 -1.54 -1.82
N LYS A 63 -3.12 -0.85 -2.96
CA LYS A 63 -2.80 -1.46 -4.26
C LYS A 63 -1.35 -1.90 -4.35
N ASP A 64 -0.42 -1.13 -3.79
CA ASP A 64 0.98 -1.51 -3.76
C ASP A 64 1.18 -2.74 -2.87
N LEU A 65 0.59 -2.76 -1.67
CA LEU A 65 0.66 -3.92 -0.77
C LEU A 65 0.02 -5.18 -1.34
N GLU A 66 -1.02 -5.05 -2.18
CA GLU A 66 -1.67 -6.16 -2.89
C GLU A 66 -0.68 -6.96 -3.76
N THR A 67 0.42 -6.34 -4.21
CA THR A 67 1.43 -7.04 -5.01
C THR A 67 2.31 -8.02 -4.21
N ILE A 68 2.21 -8.01 -2.88
CA ILE A 68 2.82 -9.03 -2.02
C ILE A 68 1.96 -10.30 -2.05
N CYS A 69 2.43 -11.29 -2.80
CA CYS A 69 1.69 -12.54 -3.01
C CYS A 69 2.48 -13.75 -2.51
N LEU A 70 1.77 -14.78 -2.04
CA LEU A 70 2.32 -16.12 -1.82
C LEU A 70 2.23 -16.93 -3.13
N ASN A 71 3.33 -17.03 -3.85
CA ASN A 71 3.38 -17.77 -5.12
C ASN A 71 3.67 -19.24 -4.86
N ARG A 72 2.82 -20.14 -5.37
CA ARG A 72 3.11 -21.59 -5.38
C ARG A 72 3.82 -21.94 -6.68
N VAL A 73 5.06 -22.39 -6.57
CA VAL A 73 5.91 -22.75 -7.71
C VAL A 73 6.01 -24.26 -7.79
N GLU A 74 5.68 -24.81 -8.95
CA GLU A 74 5.91 -26.21 -9.30
C GLU A 74 6.97 -26.29 -10.40
N ARG A 75 8.02 -27.07 -10.15
CA ARG A 75 9.10 -27.29 -11.11
C ARG A 75 9.24 -28.78 -11.38
N MET A 76 9.17 -29.15 -12.65
CA MET A 76 9.55 -30.49 -13.10
C MET A 76 11.08 -30.61 -13.11
N ILE A 77 11.59 -31.65 -12.47
CA ILE A 77 13.00 -32.07 -12.49
C ILE A 77 13.08 -33.51 -13.00
N ARG A 78 14.28 -33.98 -13.37
CA ARG A 78 14.47 -35.33 -13.93
C ARG A 78 14.00 -36.45 -12.99
N GLU A 79 13.94 -36.17 -11.68
CA GLU A 79 13.62 -37.11 -10.61
C GLU A 79 12.17 -36.98 -10.09
N GLY A 80 11.36 -36.06 -10.63
CA GLY A 80 9.96 -35.84 -10.21
C GLY A 80 9.49 -34.39 -10.28
N SER A 81 8.42 -34.03 -9.58
CA SER A 81 7.99 -32.63 -9.41
C SER A 81 8.35 -32.09 -8.03
N TYR A 82 8.93 -30.89 -8.01
CA TYR A 82 9.27 -30.17 -6.79
C TYR A 82 8.32 -28.97 -6.63
N ARG A 83 7.64 -28.89 -5.49
CA ARG A 83 6.69 -27.83 -5.17
C ARG A 83 7.13 -27.06 -3.93
N PHE A 84 7.16 -25.75 -4.04
CA PHE A 84 7.47 -24.87 -2.91
C PHE A 84 6.68 -23.57 -3.02
N SER A 85 6.49 -22.90 -1.89
CA SER A 85 5.84 -21.60 -1.81
C SER A 85 6.89 -20.51 -1.68
N LYS A 86 6.66 -19.35 -2.30
CA LYS A 86 7.57 -18.21 -2.28
C LYS A 86 6.79 -16.92 -2.19
N ILE A 87 7.02 -16.14 -1.13
CA ILE A 87 6.46 -14.81 -0.98
C ILE A 87 7.22 -13.83 -1.90
N THR A 88 6.51 -12.90 -2.52
CA THR A 88 7.11 -11.79 -3.29
C THR A 88 8.01 -10.96 -2.36
N ARG A 89 9.19 -10.55 -2.83
CA ARG A 89 10.07 -9.66 -2.06
C ARG A 89 9.47 -8.24 -2.07
N PRO A 90 9.15 -7.65 -0.90
CA PRO A 90 8.58 -6.32 -0.86
C PRO A 90 9.56 -5.27 -1.38
N ILE A 91 9.04 -4.25 -2.06
CA ILE A 91 9.82 -3.04 -2.35
C ILE A 91 9.95 -2.17 -1.08
N SER A 92 10.87 -1.21 -1.07
CA SER A 92 11.20 -0.39 0.11
C SER A 92 9.98 0.23 0.80
N LEU A 93 9.03 0.78 0.03
CA LEU A 93 7.77 1.31 0.55
C LEU A 93 6.93 0.26 1.27
N GLN A 94 6.76 -0.91 0.66
CA GLN A 94 5.97 -2.00 1.22
C GLN A 94 6.60 -2.55 2.50
N GLN A 95 7.93 -2.65 2.54
CA GLN A 95 8.65 -3.04 3.75
C GLN A 95 8.39 -2.03 4.88
N LYS A 96 8.51 -0.73 4.60
CA LYS A 96 8.23 0.31 5.61
C LYS A 96 6.78 0.25 6.11
N ALA A 97 5.82 -0.04 5.24
CA ALA A 97 4.42 -0.23 5.65
C ALA A 97 4.22 -1.47 6.52
N LEU A 98 4.86 -2.60 6.18
CA LEU A 98 4.80 -3.82 7.00
C LEU A 98 5.44 -3.63 8.37
N ASP A 99 6.55 -2.91 8.43
CA ASP A 99 7.25 -2.59 9.69
C ASP A 99 6.36 -1.73 10.60
N LEU A 100 5.69 -0.72 10.06
CA LEU A 100 4.73 0.11 10.80
C LEU A 100 3.51 -0.67 11.29
N LEU A 101 3.09 -1.69 10.55
CA LEU A 101 2.00 -2.59 10.94
C LEU A 101 2.45 -3.71 11.90
N GLY A 102 3.77 -3.83 12.17
CA GLY A 102 4.32 -4.92 12.97
C GLY A 102 4.16 -6.30 12.31
N VAL A 103 4.03 -6.36 10.98
CA VAL A 103 3.80 -7.60 10.23
C VAL A 103 5.11 -8.12 9.67
N SER A 104 5.46 -9.36 10.02
CA SER A 104 6.63 -10.04 9.48
C SER A 104 6.22 -11.05 8.42
N LEU A 105 6.87 -11.01 7.25
CA LEU A 105 6.62 -11.95 6.14
C LEU A 105 7.44 -13.25 6.26
N ILE A 106 7.89 -13.62 7.46
CA ILE A 106 8.68 -14.84 7.65
C ILE A 106 7.79 -16.04 7.32
N CYS A 107 8.14 -16.71 6.24
CA CYS A 107 7.60 -18.02 5.92
C CYS A 107 8.24 -19.01 6.89
N SER A 108 7.64 -19.25 8.05
CA SER A 108 7.93 -20.44 8.84
C SER A 108 7.44 -21.64 8.03
N GLN A 109 8.37 -22.28 7.31
CA GLN A 109 8.19 -23.59 6.68
C GLN A 109 8.37 -24.70 7.70
#